data_AF-A0A014LKA2-F1
#
_entry.id   AF-A0A014LKA2-F1
#
_cell.length_a   1.000
_cell.length_b   1.000
_cell.length_c   1.000
_cell.angle_alpha   90.00
_cell.angle_beta   90.00
_cell.angle_gamma   90.00
#
_symmetry.space_group_name_H-M   'P 1'
#
loop_
_entity.id
_entity.type
_entity.pdbx_description
1 polymer ?
#
loop_
_entity_poly.entity_id
_entity_poly.type
_entity_poly.pdbx_seq_one_letter_code
_entity_poly.pdbx_strand_id
1 'polypeptide(L)'
;MGSGGGAGGGGKGWLWGLGGAVVASAVWAGVLFATGGFDGNGAEADLAGYRYMTNLCGSTDPQAIEDSGYKQKDESGSSSNPQHSSSENPALDSMTCNIDFEPSGASTSDYSSVWLYTTASLHKKTDPGPEFEAQYRSYEDQKTSTYSYEVSPVRGLGEEAYVVRQESKSSTSNTGAYVILAVRDGWMTYQSTWSEYVSTSSSASAKTPEEATEMLRKSAKATLEKMKE
;
A
#
# COMPACT_ATOMS: atom_id res chain seq x y z
N MET A 1 -40.61 -29.81 -65.37
CA MET A 1 -40.10 -29.18 -64.14
C MET A 1 -38.65 -29.57 -63.98
N GLY A 2 -37.74 -28.59 -63.89
CA GLY A 2 -36.32 -28.84 -63.68
C GLY A 2 -35.44 -27.84 -64.43
N SER A 3 -35.18 -26.67 -63.84
CA SER A 3 -34.02 -25.86 -64.20
C SER A 3 -32.92 -26.15 -63.19
N GLY A 4 -31.83 -26.72 -63.72
CA GLY A 4 -30.59 -26.98 -62.99
C GLY A 4 -29.91 -25.70 -62.54
N GLY A 5 -29.07 -25.86 -61.51
CA GLY A 5 -28.34 -24.78 -60.87
C GLY A 5 -27.18 -24.21 -61.68
N GLY A 6 -26.69 -23.08 -61.18
CA GLY A 6 -25.42 -22.48 -61.54
C GLY A 6 -24.96 -21.53 -60.43
N ALA A 7 -23.86 -21.88 -59.77
CA ALA A 7 -23.18 -21.09 -58.75
C ALA A 7 -22.35 -19.94 -59.37
N GLY A 8 -22.07 -18.88 -58.59
CA GLY A 8 -20.98 -17.96 -58.92
C GLY A 8 -21.04 -16.59 -58.23
N GLY A 9 -20.45 -16.47 -57.04
CA GLY A 9 -20.30 -15.15 -56.37
C GLY A 9 -19.44 -15.14 -55.08
N GLY A 10 -18.52 -16.10 -54.90
CA GLY A 10 -17.83 -16.33 -53.62
C GLY A 10 -16.35 -15.91 -53.54
N GLY A 11 -15.83 -15.11 -54.48
CA GLY A 11 -14.37 -14.92 -54.62
C GLY A 11 -13.78 -13.58 -54.18
N LYS A 12 -14.58 -12.52 -54.03
CA LYS A 12 -14.05 -11.14 -53.84
C LYS A 12 -14.32 -10.51 -52.47
N GLY A 13 -15.36 -10.95 -51.74
CA GLY A 13 -15.68 -10.38 -50.42
C GLY A 13 -14.63 -10.68 -49.36
N TRP A 14 -14.02 -11.87 -49.41
CA TRP A 14 -12.94 -12.28 -48.50
C TRP A 14 -11.69 -11.41 -48.64
N LEU A 15 -11.31 -11.05 -49.88
CA LEU A 15 -10.14 -10.20 -50.15
C LEU A 15 -10.32 -8.79 -49.57
N TRP A 16 -11.53 -8.23 -49.66
CA TRP A 16 -11.86 -6.95 -49.03
C TRP A 16 -11.90 -7.03 -47.50
N GLY A 17 -12.41 -8.13 -46.93
CA GLY A 17 -12.39 -8.37 -45.49
C GLY A 17 -10.97 -8.48 -44.92
N LEU A 18 -10.08 -9.22 -45.59
CA LEU A 18 -8.68 -9.31 -45.20
C LEU A 18 -7.95 -7.97 -45.34
N GLY A 19 -8.19 -7.24 -46.43
CA GLY A 19 -7.60 -5.92 -46.63
C GLY A 19 -8.01 -4.94 -45.52
N GLY A 20 -9.29 -4.93 -45.14
CA GLY A 20 -9.79 -4.11 -44.04
C GLY A 20 -9.17 -4.48 -42.69
N ALA A 21 -9.03 -5.77 -42.40
CA ALA A 21 -8.41 -6.26 -41.17
C ALA A 21 -6.93 -5.82 -41.07
N VAL A 22 -6.15 -5.95 -42.15
CA VAL A 22 -4.74 -5.56 -42.17
C VAL A 22 -4.57 -4.06 -41.97
N VAL A 23 -5.39 -3.23 -42.62
CA VAL A 23 -5.33 -1.77 -42.46
C VAL A 23 -5.70 -1.38 -41.03
N ALA A 24 -6.77 -1.95 -40.47
CA ALA A 24 -7.16 -1.70 -39.09
C ALA A 24 -6.05 -2.11 -38.10
N SER A 25 -5.43 -3.27 -38.29
CA SER A 25 -4.30 -3.73 -37.47
C SER A 25 -3.08 -2.82 -37.60
N ALA A 26 -2.78 -2.31 -38.80
CA ALA A 26 -1.68 -1.36 -39.01
C ALA A 26 -1.96 -0.01 -38.35
N VAL A 27 -3.21 0.46 -38.35
CA VAL A 27 -3.61 1.68 -37.64
C VAL A 27 -3.46 1.51 -36.13
N TRP A 28 -3.94 0.41 -35.56
CA TRP A 28 -3.76 0.13 -34.13
C TRP A 28 -2.30 -0.04 -33.75
N ALA A 29 -1.52 -0.77 -34.56
CA ALA A 29 -0.08 -0.88 -34.34
C ALA A 29 0.61 0.50 -34.43
N GLY A 30 0.23 1.33 -35.40
CA GLY A 30 0.74 2.70 -35.54
C GLY A 30 0.38 3.60 -34.37
N VAL A 31 -0.85 3.50 -33.84
CA VAL A 31 -1.27 4.20 -32.63
C VAL A 31 -0.45 3.73 -31.43
N LEU A 32 -0.32 2.42 -31.23
CA LEU A 32 0.50 1.85 -30.15
C LEU A 32 1.97 2.28 -30.27
N PHE A 33 2.53 2.38 -31.50
CA PHE A 33 3.88 2.92 -31.71
C PHE A 33 3.95 4.41 -31.39
N ALA A 34 2.97 5.20 -31.82
CA ALA A 34 2.96 6.65 -31.59
C ALA A 34 2.72 7.03 -30.12
N THR A 35 2.00 6.20 -29.36
CA THR A 35 1.72 6.42 -27.93
C THR A 35 2.75 5.72 -27.02
N GLY A 36 3.82 5.16 -27.55
CA GLY A 36 4.87 4.49 -26.76
C GLY A 36 4.47 3.13 -26.19
N GLY A 37 3.42 2.49 -26.69
CA GLY A 37 2.97 1.15 -26.28
C GLY A 37 3.95 0.01 -26.64
N PHE A 38 4.97 0.28 -27.46
CA PHE A 38 6.03 -0.68 -27.81
C PHE A 38 7.43 -0.25 -27.36
N ASP A 39 7.61 0.99 -26.91
CA ASP A 39 8.88 1.44 -26.38
C ASP A 39 9.02 0.89 -24.95
N GLY A 40 9.84 -0.14 -24.78
CA GLY A 40 10.23 -0.68 -23.47
C GLY A 40 10.97 0.33 -22.57
N ASN A 41 11.21 1.54 -23.08
CA ASN A 41 11.57 2.72 -22.30
C ASN A 41 10.29 3.41 -21.83
N GLY A 42 9.60 2.81 -20.86
CA GLY A 42 8.69 3.56 -20.00
C GLY A 42 9.42 4.76 -19.40
N ALA A 43 8.67 5.79 -18.98
CA ALA A 43 9.24 6.91 -18.23
C ALA A 43 10.20 6.38 -17.15
N GLU A 44 11.39 6.98 -17.04
CA GLU A 44 12.33 6.61 -15.99
C GLU A 44 11.62 6.76 -14.65
N ALA A 45 11.64 5.70 -13.84
CA ALA A 45 10.89 5.66 -12.59
C ALA A 45 11.37 6.79 -11.67
N ASP A 46 10.46 7.70 -11.32
CA ASP A 46 10.76 8.76 -10.37
C ASP A 46 10.70 8.20 -8.95
N LEU A 47 11.79 7.60 -8.50
CA LEU A 47 11.87 7.07 -7.14
C LEU A 47 12.07 8.16 -6.08
N ALA A 48 11.98 9.46 -6.41
CA ALA A 48 12.11 10.57 -5.45
C ALA A 48 13.32 10.48 -4.49
N GLY A 49 14.41 9.84 -4.93
CA GLY A 49 15.64 9.60 -4.17
C GLY A 49 15.62 8.37 -3.25
N TYR A 50 14.48 7.68 -3.09
CA TYR A 50 14.38 6.45 -2.30
C TYR A 50 15.14 5.30 -2.94
N ARG A 51 15.73 4.45 -2.10
CA ARG A 51 16.53 3.29 -2.54
C ARG A 51 16.05 2.01 -1.87
N TYR A 52 16.34 0.89 -2.53
CA TYR A 52 16.09 -0.42 -1.96
C TYR A 52 16.98 -0.62 -0.72
N MET A 53 16.39 -1.22 0.32
CA MET A 53 17.04 -1.53 1.58
C MET A 53 16.72 -2.96 1.97
N THR A 54 17.73 -3.72 2.35
CA THR A 54 17.52 -5.10 2.84
C THR A 54 16.83 -5.13 4.21
N ASN A 55 17.01 -4.07 5.00
CA ASN A 55 16.45 -3.95 6.34
C ASN A 55 15.71 -2.62 6.49
N LEU A 56 14.39 -2.62 6.24
CA LEU A 56 13.55 -1.44 6.45
C LEU A 56 13.45 -1.05 7.92
N CYS A 57 13.52 -2.01 8.85
CA CYS A 57 13.46 -1.71 10.28
C CYS A 57 14.63 -0.86 10.77
N GLY A 58 15.78 -0.90 10.10
CA GLY A 58 16.90 0.00 10.41
C GLY A 58 16.58 1.48 10.12
N SER A 59 15.65 1.73 9.20
CA SER A 59 15.19 3.08 8.84
C SER A 59 13.88 3.46 9.54
N THR A 60 13.06 2.47 9.91
CA THR A 60 11.82 2.72 10.67
C THR A 60 12.14 3.40 11.99
N ASP A 61 11.56 4.58 12.20
CA ASP A 61 11.78 5.37 13.40
C ASP A 61 10.70 5.06 14.46
N PRO A 62 11.06 4.42 15.59
CA PRO A 62 10.10 4.08 16.64
C PRO A 62 9.91 5.20 17.66
N GLN A 63 10.67 6.30 17.58
CA GLN A 63 10.82 7.25 18.68
C GLN A 63 9.49 7.90 19.08
N ALA A 64 8.66 8.28 18.10
CA ALA A 64 7.35 8.87 18.38
C ALA A 64 6.39 7.89 19.09
N ILE A 65 6.55 6.58 18.86
CA ILE A 65 5.78 5.52 19.51
C ILE A 65 6.34 5.29 20.92
N GLU A 66 7.66 5.27 21.07
CA GLU A 66 8.33 5.13 22.36
C GLU A 66 8.01 6.30 23.32
N ASP A 67 8.10 7.54 22.82
CA ASP A 67 7.75 8.76 23.55
C ASP A 67 6.27 8.78 24.00
N SER A 68 5.40 8.01 23.34
CA SER A 68 3.99 7.89 23.70
C SER A 68 3.71 6.88 24.83
N GLY A 69 4.76 6.23 25.33
CA GLY A 69 4.68 5.28 26.44
C GLY A 69 4.71 3.81 26.03
N TYR A 70 5.07 3.48 24.78
CA TYR A 70 5.37 2.09 24.39
C TYR A 70 6.87 1.83 24.45
N LYS A 71 7.23 0.56 24.43
CA LYS A 71 8.58 0.08 24.17
C LYS A 71 8.49 -1.15 23.29
N GLN A 72 9.53 -1.42 22.51
CA GLN A 72 9.58 -2.66 21.73
C GLN A 72 9.58 -3.85 22.69
N LYS A 73 8.82 -4.89 22.37
CA LYS A 73 8.82 -6.14 23.13
C LYS A 73 10.20 -6.78 23.03
N ASP A 74 10.70 -7.27 24.16
CA ASP A 74 11.91 -8.07 24.18
C ASP A 74 11.70 -9.34 23.32
N GLU A 75 12.76 -9.80 22.67
CA GLU A 75 12.73 -11.04 21.92
C GLU A 75 12.30 -12.20 22.84
N SER A 76 11.26 -12.93 22.46
CA SER A 76 10.78 -14.08 23.20
C SER A 76 10.76 -15.33 22.32
N GLY A 77 11.47 -16.36 22.76
CA GLY A 77 11.56 -17.63 22.03
C GLY A 77 12.42 -17.51 20.76
N SER A 78 11.87 -17.96 19.62
CA SER A 78 12.59 -18.05 18.34
C SER A 78 12.25 -16.91 17.36
N SER A 79 11.45 -15.93 17.80
CA SER A 79 10.99 -14.81 17.00
C SER A 79 11.85 -13.59 17.31
N SER A 80 12.61 -13.09 16.32
CA SER A 80 13.30 -11.81 16.46
C SER A 80 12.28 -10.66 16.48
N ASN A 81 12.60 -9.57 17.15
CA ASN A 81 11.84 -8.32 17.12
C ASN A 81 12.84 -7.16 17.09
N PRO A 82 12.83 -6.29 16.07
CA PRO A 82 11.91 -6.24 14.94
C PRO A 82 12.16 -7.32 13.86
N GLN A 83 11.17 -7.56 13.01
CA GLN A 83 11.25 -8.49 11.87
C GLN A 83 11.22 -7.72 10.55
N HIS A 84 12.13 -8.04 9.63
CA HIS A 84 12.14 -7.43 8.31
C HIS A 84 12.16 -8.49 7.20
N SER A 85 11.64 -8.12 6.04
CA SER A 85 11.78 -8.87 4.81
C SER A 85 11.95 -7.91 3.65
N SER A 86 12.65 -8.33 2.60
CA SER A 86 12.89 -7.49 1.43
C SER A 86 13.03 -8.36 0.19
N SER A 87 12.50 -7.88 -0.93
CA SER A 87 12.56 -8.52 -2.23
C SER A 87 12.89 -7.49 -3.29
N GLU A 88 14.02 -7.68 -3.96
CA GLU A 88 14.39 -6.89 -5.13
C GLU A 88 13.84 -7.55 -6.40
N ASN A 89 13.20 -6.78 -7.27
CA ASN A 89 12.67 -7.27 -8.53
C ASN A 89 12.83 -6.20 -9.62
N PRO A 90 13.08 -6.55 -10.89
CA PRO A 90 13.22 -5.55 -11.97
C PRO A 90 12.04 -4.57 -12.11
N ALA A 91 10.82 -4.94 -11.67
CA ALA A 91 9.63 -4.10 -11.77
C ALA A 91 9.23 -3.42 -10.45
N LEU A 92 9.43 -4.07 -9.31
CA LEU A 92 8.93 -3.62 -8.01
C LEU A 92 9.80 -4.13 -6.88
N ASP A 93 10.51 -3.23 -6.21
CA ASP A 93 11.15 -3.62 -4.95
C ASP A 93 10.13 -3.53 -3.82
N SER A 94 10.17 -4.48 -2.89
CA SER A 94 9.29 -4.52 -1.73
C SER A 94 10.11 -4.73 -0.47
N MET A 95 9.80 -3.97 0.58
CA MET A 95 10.49 -3.98 1.85
C MET A 95 9.46 -3.90 2.97
N THR A 96 9.61 -4.71 4.01
CA THR A 96 8.70 -4.73 5.15
C THR A 96 9.45 -4.65 6.46
N CYS A 97 8.80 -4.07 7.47
CA CYS A 97 9.24 -4.05 8.85
C CYS A 97 8.06 -4.26 9.78
N ASN A 98 8.17 -5.21 10.69
CA ASN A 98 7.19 -5.50 11.72
C ASN A 98 7.85 -5.30 13.08
N ILE A 99 7.22 -4.49 13.92
CA ILE A 99 7.70 -4.22 15.27
C ILE A 99 6.58 -4.51 16.26
N ASP A 100 6.89 -5.36 17.22
CA ASP A 100 6.00 -5.67 18.33
C ASP A 100 6.29 -4.71 19.47
N PHE A 101 5.25 -4.08 19.98
CA PHE A 101 5.33 -3.14 21.10
C PHE A 101 4.55 -3.65 22.31
N GLU A 102 4.91 -3.14 23.47
CA GLU A 102 4.13 -3.22 24.69
C GLU A 102 4.13 -1.87 25.42
N PRO A 103 3.09 -1.56 26.22
CA PRO A 103 3.13 -0.42 27.11
C PRO A 103 4.35 -0.50 28.04
N SER A 104 5.07 0.61 28.24
CA SER A 104 6.33 0.64 29.00
C SER A 104 6.18 0.20 30.46
N GLY A 105 4.97 0.33 31.03
CA GLY A 105 4.62 -0.11 32.38
C GLY A 105 3.84 -1.42 32.43
N ALA A 106 3.74 -2.17 31.32
CA ALA A 106 2.97 -3.40 31.26
C ALA A 106 3.50 -4.44 32.26
N SER A 107 2.61 -4.97 33.09
CA SER A 107 2.83 -6.13 33.93
C SER A 107 2.69 -7.42 33.11
N THR A 108 3.25 -8.53 33.58
CA THR A 108 3.10 -9.86 32.94
C THR A 108 1.65 -10.35 32.86
N SER A 109 0.72 -9.73 33.62
CA SER A 109 -0.72 -9.99 33.57
C SER A 109 -1.49 -9.07 32.61
N ASP A 110 -0.85 -8.02 32.07
CA ASP A 110 -1.48 -7.12 31.11
C ASP A 110 -1.52 -7.79 29.74
N TYR A 111 -2.72 -8.06 29.26
CA TYR A 111 -2.90 -8.60 27.91
C TYR A 111 -3.05 -7.44 26.92
N SER A 112 -1.97 -7.17 26.19
CA SER A 112 -1.95 -6.22 25.08
C SER A 112 -1.17 -6.76 23.89
N SER A 113 -1.69 -6.46 22.70
CA SER A 113 -1.11 -6.83 21.41
C SER A 113 -1.00 -5.56 20.58
N VAL A 114 0.22 -5.04 20.45
CA VAL A 114 0.49 -3.76 19.81
C VAL A 114 1.53 -3.98 18.72
N TRP A 115 1.17 -3.66 17.48
CA TRP A 115 1.97 -3.98 16.30
C TRP A 115 2.09 -2.75 15.42
N LEU A 116 3.30 -2.49 14.94
CA LEU A 116 3.57 -1.60 13.82
C LEU A 116 3.98 -2.44 12.63
N TYR A 117 3.15 -2.44 11.58
CA TYR A 117 3.47 -3.09 10.30
C TYR A 117 3.77 -2.02 9.26
N THR A 118 4.98 -2.02 8.73
CA THR A 118 5.44 -1.04 7.74
C THR A 118 5.83 -1.75 6.44
N THR A 119 5.37 -1.22 5.32
CA THR A 119 5.77 -1.64 3.97
C THR A 119 6.23 -0.43 3.20
N ALA A 120 7.31 -0.58 2.42
CA ALA A 120 7.68 0.35 1.38
C ALA A 120 7.89 -0.41 0.06
N SER A 121 7.42 0.19 -1.03
CA SER A 121 7.57 -0.37 -2.36
C SER A 121 8.11 0.68 -3.32
N LEU A 122 9.10 0.30 -4.13
CA LEU A 122 9.69 1.12 -5.17
C LEU A 122 9.24 0.59 -6.52
N HIS A 123 8.28 1.29 -7.14
CA HIS A 123 7.76 0.89 -8.43
C HIS A 123 8.76 1.36 -9.49
N LYS A 124 9.36 0.43 -10.24
CA LYS A 124 10.42 0.72 -11.23
C LYS A 124 9.93 0.70 -12.67
N LYS A 125 8.69 0.26 -12.89
CA LYS A 125 8.10 0.08 -14.23
C LYS A 125 6.70 0.66 -14.41
N THR A 126 5.98 0.91 -13.32
CA THR A 126 4.60 1.40 -13.36
C THR A 126 4.44 2.52 -12.36
N ASP A 127 3.81 3.61 -12.77
CA ASP A 127 3.40 4.68 -11.87
C ASP A 127 2.26 4.21 -10.97
N PRO A 128 2.43 4.19 -9.63
CA PRO A 128 1.36 3.81 -8.70
C PRO A 128 0.29 4.90 -8.53
N GLY A 129 0.53 6.14 -8.99
CA GLY A 129 -0.34 7.29 -8.79
C GLY A 129 -1.81 7.08 -9.17
N PRO A 130 -2.13 6.52 -10.36
CA PRO A 130 -3.52 6.29 -10.77
C PRO A 130 -4.33 5.37 -9.85
N GLU A 131 -3.67 4.50 -9.09
CA GLU A 131 -4.31 3.51 -8.22
C GLU A 131 -4.20 3.86 -6.73
N PHE A 132 -3.25 4.72 -6.35
CA PHE A 132 -2.90 4.98 -4.95
C PHE A 132 -4.09 5.51 -4.13
N GLU A 133 -4.73 6.60 -4.57
CA GLU A 133 -5.92 7.12 -3.88
C GLU A 133 -7.05 6.08 -3.86
N ALA A 134 -7.31 5.43 -5.00
CA ALA A 134 -8.41 4.48 -5.14
C ALA A 134 -8.28 3.31 -4.15
N GLN A 135 -7.06 2.83 -3.93
CA GLN A 135 -6.78 1.77 -2.96
C GLN A 135 -7.23 2.16 -1.55
N TYR A 136 -6.91 3.36 -1.08
CA TYR A 136 -7.26 3.79 0.28
C TYR A 136 -8.71 4.26 0.40
N ARG A 137 -9.25 4.93 -0.63
CA ARG A 137 -10.68 5.32 -0.65
C ARG A 137 -11.60 4.12 -0.64
N SER A 138 -11.17 2.97 -1.16
CA SER A 138 -11.96 1.74 -1.08
C SER A 138 -12.33 1.32 0.35
N TYR A 139 -11.58 1.74 1.38
CA TYR A 139 -11.93 1.49 2.78
C TYR A 139 -13.23 2.19 3.20
N GLU A 140 -13.61 3.30 2.57
CA GLU A 140 -14.87 4.01 2.86
C GLU A 140 -16.10 3.13 2.53
N ASP A 141 -15.95 2.21 1.57
CA ASP A 141 -16.96 1.22 1.20
C ASP A 141 -16.94 -0.02 2.09
N GLN A 142 -15.83 -0.26 2.81
CA GLN A 142 -15.70 -1.40 3.71
C GLN A 142 -16.47 -1.14 5.01
N LYS A 143 -17.59 -1.83 5.16
CA LYS A 143 -18.45 -1.73 6.35
C LYS A 143 -18.85 -3.12 6.82
N THR A 144 -18.63 -3.38 8.10
CA THR A 144 -19.13 -4.58 8.77
C THR A 144 -20.25 -4.19 9.73
N SER A 145 -20.84 -5.18 10.43
CA SER A 145 -21.80 -4.92 11.50
C SER A 145 -21.17 -4.18 12.69
N THR A 146 -19.86 -4.31 12.90
CA THR A 146 -19.15 -3.80 14.08
C THR A 146 -18.23 -2.61 13.77
N TYR A 147 -17.75 -2.48 12.53
CA TYR A 147 -16.78 -1.46 12.16
C TYR A 147 -17.14 -0.76 10.85
N SER A 148 -16.66 0.47 10.73
CA SER A 148 -16.53 1.22 9.49
C SER A 148 -15.14 1.85 9.45
N TYR A 149 -14.74 2.35 8.29
CA TYR A 149 -13.50 3.11 8.17
C TYR A 149 -13.78 4.53 7.72
N GLU A 150 -13.00 5.46 8.27
CA GLU A 150 -12.93 6.84 7.79
C GLU A 150 -11.57 7.05 7.11
N VAL A 151 -11.57 7.71 5.95
CA VAL A 151 -10.37 8.02 5.19
C VAL A 151 -10.21 9.53 5.07
N SER A 152 -9.08 10.06 5.55
CA SER A 152 -8.78 11.49 5.47
C SER A 152 -7.44 11.72 4.73
N PRO A 153 -7.32 12.77 3.90
CA PRO A 153 -6.02 13.15 3.34
C PRO A 153 -5.10 13.70 4.43
N VAL A 154 -3.80 13.45 4.30
CA VAL A 154 -2.75 13.95 5.20
C VAL A 154 -1.82 14.87 4.41
N ARG A 155 -1.49 16.03 4.97
CA ARG A 155 -0.59 17.00 4.34
C ARG A 155 0.82 16.94 4.90
N GLY A 156 1.80 17.25 4.06
CA GLY A 156 3.21 17.37 4.46
C GLY A 156 3.93 16.03 4.64
N LEU A 157 3.45 14.98 3.99
CA LEU A 157 4.11 13.68 3.84
C LEU A 157 4.04 13.29 2.36
N GLY A 158 5.20 13.13 1.72
CA GLY A 158 5.28 12.86 0.28
C GLY A 158 4.53 13.88 -0.58
N GLU A 159 4.15 13.44 -1.77
CA GLU A 159 3.27 14.18 -2.69
C GLU A 159 1.80 14.00 -2.31
N GLU A 160 1.44 12.81 -1.82
CA GLU A 160 0.07 12.40 -1.55
C GLU A 160 0.05 11.42 -0.37
N ALA A 161 -0.85 11.62 0.58
CA ALA A 161 -0.94 10.75 1.74
C ALA A 161 -2.38 10.66 2.26
N TYR A 162 -2.72 9.50 2.83
CA TYR A 162 -4.03 9.20 3.40
C TYR A 162 -3.87 8.50 4.74
N VAL A 163 -4.80 8.77 5.64
CA VAL A 163 -4.99 7.99 6.86
C VAL A 163 -6.34 7.30 6.82
N VAL A 164 -6.34 6.01 7.10
CA VAL A 164 -7.53 5.18 7.30
C VAL A 164 -7.65 4.90 8.79
N ARG A 165 -8.77 5.26 9.40
CA ARG A 165 -9.07 4.98 10.81
C ARG A 165 -10.23 4.02 10.90
N GLN A 166 -10.08 2.98 11.72
CA GLN A 166 -11.19 2.10 12.05
C GLN A 166 -12.06 2.75 13.13
N GLU A 167 -13.34 2.89 12.83
CA GLU A 167 -14.37 3.37 13.75
C GLU A 167 -15.21 2.20 14.23
N SER A 168 -15.29 2.03 15.56
CA SER A 168 -16.21 1.05 16.14
C SER A 168 -17.63 1.59 16.19
N LYS A 169 -18.58 0.78 15.74
CA LYS A 169 -20.03 1.08 15.86
C LYS A 169 -20.57 0.81 17.26
N SER A 170 -19.75 0.23 18.14
CA SER A 170 -20.09 -0.01 19.54
C SER A 170 -19.37 1.00 20.43
N SER A 171 -20.15 1.82 21.15
CA SER A 171 -19.62 2.78 22.13
C SER A 171 -18.95 2.14 23.35
N THR A 172 -18.95 0.81 23.45
CA THR A 172 -18.42 0.04 24.60
C THR A 172 -17.08 -0.64 24.31
N SER A 173 -16.60 -0.66 23.06
CA SER A 173 -15.37 -1.35 22.69
C SER A 173 -14.17 -0.41 22.78
N ASN A 174 -13.55 -0.33 23.95
CA ASN A 174 -12.25 0.32 24.16
C ASN A 174 -11.11 -0.62 23.71
N THR A 175 -11.25 -1.23 22.53
CA THR A 175 -10.47 -2.40 22.10
C THR A 175 -9.16 -2.06 21.41
N GLY A 176 -8.73 -0.80 21.39
CA GLY A 176 -7.50 -0.34 20.74
C GLY A 176 -7.71 0.30 19.36
N ALA A 177 -6.77 1.14 18.96
CA ALA A 177 -6.81 1.83 17.67
C ALA A 177 -6.27 0.94 16.54
N TYR A 178 -6.95 1.00 15.38
CA TYR A 178 -6.44 0.48 14.12
C TYR A 178 -6.36 1.63 13.12
N VAL A 179 -5.14 1.98 12.71
CA VAL A 179 -4.86 3.12 11.83
C VAL A 179 -3.87 2.72 10.76
N ILE A 180 -4.18 3.02 9.50
CA ILE A 180 -3.26 2.89 8.37
C ILE A 180 -2.87 4.29 7.93
N LEU A 181 -1.58 4.59 7.86
CA LEU A 181 -1.04 5.77 7.21
C LEU A 181 -0.36 5.33 5.93
N ALA A 182 -0.75 5.95 4.82
CA ALA A 182 -0.21 5.69 3.50
C ALA A 182 0.40 6.97 2.92
N VAL A 183 1.54 6.84 2.26
CA VAL A 183 2.26 7.93 1.61
C VAL A 183 2.72 7.49 0.22
N ARG A 184 2.57 8.37 -0.75
CA ARG A 184 3.18 8.28 -2.08
C ARG A 184 4.07 9.50 -2.28
N ASP A 185 5.27 9.26 -2.77
CA ASP A 185 6.24 10.31 -3.12
C ASP A 185 6.97 9.84 -4.39
N GLY A 186 6.62 10.42 -5.54
CA GLY A 186 6.95 9.86 -6.85
C GLY A 186 6.34 8.47 -7.05
N TRP A 187 7.17 7.53 -7.48
CA TRP A 187 6.87 6.11 -7.70
C TRP A 187 7.21 5.24 -6.49
N MET A 188 7.46 5.84 -5.33
CA MET A 188 7.55 5.14 -4.05
C MET A 188 6.19 5.17 -3.34
N THR A 189 5.77 4.02 -2.81
CA THR A 189 4.62 3.92 -1.90
C THR A 189 5.05 3.37 -0.56
N TYR A 190 4.65 4.03 0.53
CA TYR A 190 4.90 3.65 1.91
C TYR A 190 3.57 3.47 2.64
N GLN A 191 3.47 2.44 3.47
CA GLN A 191 2.33 2.22 4.34
C GLN A 191 2.83 1.82 5.73
N SER A 192 2.31 2.46 6.77
CA SER A 192 2.48 2.03 8.16
C SER A 192 1.12 1.81 8.79
N THR A 193 0.91 0.62 9.35
CA THR A 193 -0.31 0.21 10.03
C THR A 193 -0.03 0.05 11.52
N TRP A 194 -0.71 0.84 12.34
CA TRP A 194 -0.81 0.64 13.77
C TRP A 194 -2.02 -0.25 14.06
N SER A 195 -1.78 -1.35 14.76
CA SER A 195 -2.84 -2.20 15.29
C SER A 195 -2.60 -2.40 16.76
N GLU A 196 -3.48 -1.85 17.56
CA GLU A 196 -3.46 -2.01 19.00
C GLU A 196 -4.67 -2.79 19.47
N TYR A 197 -4.43 -3.69 20.42
CA TYR A 197 -5.45 -4.29 21.25
C TYR A 197 -5.01 -4.22 22.71
N VAL A 198 -5.87 -3.65 23.54
CA VAL A 198 -5.66 -3.59 25.00
C VAL A 198 -6.89 -4.19 25.67
N SER A 199 -6.69 -5.17 26.54
CA SER A 199 -7.81 -5.77 27.28
C SER A 199 -8.38 -4.78 28.30
N THR A 200 -9.66 -4.94 28.64
CA THR A 200 -10.33 -4.13 29.67
C THR A 200 -9.75 -4.33 31.08
N SER A 201 -9.00 -5.42 31.29
CA SER A 201 -8.30 -5.70 32.54
C SER A 201 -6.89 -5.13 32.59
N SER A 202 -6.41 -4.54 31.48
CA SER A 202 -5.07 -3.95 31.39
C SER A 202 -4.98 -2.67 32.21
N SER A 203 -3.83 -2.46 32.82
CA SER A 203 -3.49 -1.20 33.47
C SER A 203 -3.20 -0.05 32.50
N ALA A 204 -2.93 -0.36 31.22
CA ALA A 204 -2.67 0.61 30.17
C ALA A 204 -3.95 1.05 29.46
N SER A 205 -4.02 2.31 29.04
CA SER A 205 -5.07 2.81 28.16
C SER A 205 -4.66 2.67 26.70
N ALA A 206 -5.56 2.14 25.86
CA ALA A 206 -5.44 2.19 24.42
C ALA A 206 -5.29 3.63 23.90
N LYS A 207 -4.55 3.81 22.81
CA LYS A 207 -4.51 5.09 22.09
C LYS A 207 -5.82 5.35 21.38
N THR A 208 -6.14 6.63 21.23
CA THR A 208 -7.18 7.03 20.28
C THR A 208 -6.67 6.93 18.84
N PRO A 209 -7.56 6.80 17.84
CA PRO A 209 -7.16 6.85 16.44
C PRO A 209 -6.37 8.12 16.06
N GLU A 210 -6.66 9.26 16.68
CA GLU A 210 -5.95 10.52 16.46
C GLU A 210 -4.52 10.48 17.02
N GLU A 211 -4.36 9.97 18.25
CA GLU A 211 -3.03 9.78 18.86
C GLU A 211 -2.18 8.83 18.02
N ALA A 212 -2.76 7.69 17.61
CA ALA A 212 -2.11 6.74 16.71
C ALA A 212 -1.75 7.37 15.36
N THR A 213 -2.62 8.21 14.80
CA THR A 213 -2.31 8.95 13.56
C THR A 213 -1.08 9.84 13.71
N GLU A 214 -1.01 10.64 14.79
CA GLU A 214 0.12 11.56 15.00
C GLU A 214 1.43 10.81 15.27
N MET A 215 1.39 9.68 15.98
CA MET A 215 2.55 8.80 16.12
C MET A 215 3.04 8.29 14.77
N LEU A 216 2.15 7.70 13.97
CA LEU A 216 2.48 7.19 12.64
C LEU A 216 3.01 8.28 11.73
N ARG A 217 2.44 9.50 11.77
CA ARG A 217 2.88 10.63 10.96
C ARG A 217 4.32 11.05 11.28
N LYS A 218 4.67 11.13 12.56
CA LYS A 218 6.03 11.48 12.99
C LYS A 218 7.03 10.37 12.63
N SER A 219 6.67 9.12 12.92
CA SER A 219 7.48 7.94 12.58
C SER A 219 7.72 7.85 11.07
N ALA A 220 6.67 7.97 10.25
CA ALA A 220 6.76 7.94 8.80
C ALA A 220 7.63 9.08 8.27
N LYS A 221 7.48 10.30 8.78
CA LYS A 221 8.33 11.43 8.35
C LYS A 221 9.81 11.13 8.56
N ALA A 222 10.19 10.70 9.76
CA ALA A 222 11.58 10.38 10.08
C ALA A 222 12.09 9.17 9.27
N THR A 223 11.25 8.16 9.07
CA THR A 223 11.57 6.96 8.28
C THR A 223 11.84 7.31 6.82
N LEU A 224 10.97 8.10 6.21
CA LEU A 224 11.07 8.50 4.80
C LEU A 224 12.34 9.32 4.53
N GLU A 225 12.73 10.22 5.45
CA GLU A 225 14.00 10.95 5.31
C GLU A 225 15.20 9.99 5.32
N LYS A 226 15.26 9.04 6.28
CA LYS A 226 16.33 8.03 6.36
C LYS A 226 16.41 7.13 5.13
N MET A 227 15.29 6.86 4.47
CA MET A 227 15.27 6.04 3.25
C MET A 227 15.85 6.73 2.01
N LYS A 228 16.10 8.04 2.06
CA LYS A 228 16.72 8.82 0.98
C LYS A 228 18.25 8.96 1.12
N GLU A 229 18.82 8.58 2.26
CA GLU A 229 20.26 8.63 2.56
C GLU A 229 21.01 7.46 1.88
#